data_AF-A0A2N7UB80-F1
#
_entry.id   AF-A0A2N7UB80-F1
#
_cell.length_a   1.000
_cell.length_b   1.000
_cell.length_c   1.000
_cell.angle_alpha   90.00
_cell.angle_beta   90.00
_cell.angle_gamma   90.00
#
_symmetry.space_group_name_H-M   'P 1'
#
loop_
_entity.id
_entity.type
_entity.pdbx_description
1 polymer ?
#
loop_
_entity_poly.entity_id
_entity_poly.type
_entity_poly.pdbx_seq_one_letter_code
_entity_poly.pdbx_strand_id
1 'polypeptide(L)'
;MHASTVIGPVPFTSNSWQPGGSHLGNADAARRVGEPASGEATGMAAEEAAQGKVAESEAAQKPNGETLSEEELRQLEQLKTIDREVRQHELAHQIAGGQYTGVASYEYERGPDGQHYAVAGQVPIDYGPVPGDPRATIGKMQQVISAALAPADPSPKDHQVAATARQYLLTAQLEMAQQANQRHSTERTEPNTTEGTRARIAADSGTLESPPELTQYDIIARAVQSTGGKSTLSGRA
;
A
#
# COMPACT_ATOMS: atom_id res chain seq x y z
N MET A 1 -41.28 30.32 -21.50
CA MET A 1 -40.65 29.05 -21.89
C MET A 1 -40.26 28.34 -20.61
N HIS A 2 -41.01 27.32 -20.20
CA HIS A 2 -40.71 26.55 -18.99
C HIS A 2 -40.74 25.07 -19.37
N ALA A 3 -39.57 24.45 -19.47
CA ALA A 3 -39.41 23.02 -19.66
C ALA A 3 -38.89 22.44 -18.34
N SER A 4 -39.77 21.82 -17.57
CA SER A 4 -39.42 20.97 -16.44
C SER A 4 -39.19 19.56 -16.98
N THR A 5 -37.97 19.04 -16.83
CA THR A 5 -37.64 17.64 -17.18
C THR A 5 -37.75 16.79 -15.91
N VAL A 6 -38.71 15.87 -15.89
CA VAL A 6 -38.91 14.86 -14.86
C VAL A 6 -38.04 13.65 -15.18
N ILE A 7 -37.30 13.19 -14.17
CA ILE A 7 -36.41 12.02 -14.16
C ILE A 7 -37.26 10.78 -13.88
N GLY A 8 -37.23 9.79 -14.78
CA GLY A 8 -37.80 8.46 -14.58
C GLY A 8 -36.72 7.43 -14.21
N PRO A 9 -37.03 6.38 -13.43
CA PRO A 9 -36.06 5.39 -12.98
C PRO A 9 -35.74 4.35 -14.07
N VAL A 10 -34.46 4.00 -14.19
CA VAL A 10 -33.97 2.89 -15.03
C VAL A 10 -34.05 1.56 -14.24
N PRO A 11 -34.64 0.49 -14.79
CA PRO A 11 -34.58 -0.84 -14.17
C PRO A 11 -33.26 -1.55 -14.50
N PHE A 12 -32.57 -2.00 -13.46
CA PHE A 12 -31.39 -2.87 -13.53
C PHE A 12 -31.84 -4.32 -13.77
N THR A 13 -31.47 -4.94 -14.89
CA THR A 13 -31.72 -6.36 -15.15
C THR A 13 -30.51 -7.19 -14.70
N SER A 14 -30.77 -8.13 -13.79
CA SER A 14 -29.81 -9.13 -13.32
C SER A 14 -29.54 -10.18 -14.41
N ASN A 15 -28.30 -10.25 -14.91
CA ASN A 15 -27.88 -11.30 -15.84
C ASN A 15 -27.31 -12.50 -15.07
N SER A 16 -27.97 -13.63 -15.21
CA SER A 16 -27.66 -14.91 -14.58
C SER A 16 -26.54 -15.65 -15.32
N TRP A 17 -25.57 -16.13 -14.55
CA TRP A 17 -24.47 -16.98 -15.01
C TRP A 17 -24.96 -18.43 -15.17
N GLN A 18 -24.70 -19.02 -16.34
CA GLN A 18 -25.03 -20.41 -16.68
C GLN A 18 -23.75 -21.12 -17.16
N PRO A 19 -23.40 -22.30 -16.60
CA PRO A 19 -22.36 -23.15 -17.18
C PRO A 19 -22.96 -24.38 -17.87
N GLY A 20 -22.52 -24.62 -19.11
CA GLY A 20 -22.74 -25.83 -19.90
C GLY A 20 -22.44 -25.53 -21.37
N GLY A 21 -21.79 -26.35 -22.18
CA GLY A 21 -21.11 -27.63 -22.03
C GLY A 21 -20.35 -27.91 -23.34
N SER A 22 -19.32 -28.76 -23.25
CA SER A 22 -18.73 -29.65 -24.28
C SER A 22 -18.82 -29.30 -25.78
N HIS A 23 -17.67 -29.33 -26.48
CA HIS A 23 -17.47 -30.19 -27.67
C HIS A 23 -16.01 -30.21 -28.19
N LEU A 24 -15.50 -31.46 -28.40
CA LEU A 24 -14.51 -31.95 -29.39
C LEU A 24 -13.06 -31.42 -29.27
N GLY A 25 -12.00 -32.22 -29.23
CA GLY A 25 -11.79 -33.64 -29.50
C GLY A 25 -10.37 -33.77 -30.08
N ASN A 26 -9.49 -34.57 -29.48
CA ASN A 26 -8.41 -35.20 -30.22
C ASN A 26 -7.89 -36.42 -29.44
N ALA A 27 -8.00 -37.58 -30.06
CA ALA A 27 -7.53 -38.86 -29.54
C ALA A 27 -6.33 -39.27 -30.39
N ASP A 28 -5.15 -39.38 -29.77
CA ASP A 28 -4.10 -40.25 -30.31
C ASP A 28 -3.15 -40.68 -29.19
N ALA A 29 -2.55 -41.85 -29.40
CA ALA A 29 -1.50 -42.51 -28.63
C ALA A 29 -1.86 -43.20 -27.30
N ALA A 30 -2.32 -44.45 -27.44
CA ALA A 30 -2.14 -45.50 -26.44
C ALA A 30 -0.70 -46.04 -26.45
N ARG A 31 -0.02 -46.13 -25.30
CA ARG A 31 0.96 -47.21 -25.01
C ARG A 31 1.33 -47.35 -23.52
N ARG A 32 0.70 -48.35 -22.89
CA ARG A 32 1.20 -49.39 -21.96
C ARG A 32 2.35 -49.07 -20.97
N VAL A 33 2.08 -49.42 -19.70
CA VAL A 33 2.84 -50.20 -18.67
C VAL A 33 2.67 -49.45 -17.33
N GLY A 34 1.93 -49.93 -16.33
CA GLY A 34 2.20 -51.08 -15.46
C GLY A 34 1.57 -50.77 -14.08
N GLU A 35 1.19 -51.83 -13.38
CA GLU A 35 0.33 -51.92 -12.17
C GLU A 35 0.81 -51.23 -10.85
N PRO A 36 -0.04 -51.20 -9.80
CA PRO A 36 -0.09 -50.18 -8.75
C PRO A 36 0.61 -50.56 -7.45
N ALA A 37 0.92 -49.54 -6.63
CA ALA A 37 1.24 -49.72 -5.22
C ALA A 37 0.46 -48.70 -4.37
N SER A 38 -0.37 -49.26 -3.52
CA SER A 38 -1.03 -48.72 -2.33
C SER A 38 -0.20 -47.73 -1.52
N GLY A 39 -0.87 -46.66 -1.06
CA GLY A 39 -0.35 -45.73 -0.06
C GLY A 39 -1.46 -44.79 0.41
N GLU A 40 -2.32 -45.31 1.28
CA GLU A 40 -3.25 -44.53 2.11
C GLU A 40 -2.48 -43.48 2.91
N ALA A 41 -2.95 -42.22 2.87
CA ALA A 41 -3.03 -41.29 4.00
C ALA A 41 -3.18 -39.85 3.48
N THR A 42 -4.41 -39.31 3.55
CA THR A 42 -4.75 -37.95 4.02
C THR A 42 -6.22 -37.68 3.68
N GLY A 43 -7.11 -38.46 4.29
CA GLY A 43 -8.52 -38.11 4.44
C GLY A 43 -8.75 -37.88 5.93
N MET A 44 -8.41 -36.69 6.43
CA MET A 44 -8.67 -36.22 7.80
C MET A 44 -8.28 -34.74 7.89
N ALA A 45 -8.97 -33.88 7.13
CA ALA A 45 -8.89 -32.42 7.29
C ALA A 45 -10.13 -31.69 6.71
N ALA A 46 -11.25 -32.40 6.53
CA ALA A 46 -12.46 -31.82 5.93
C ALA A 46 -13.74 -32.17 6.72
N GLU A 47 -13.59 -32.66 7.95
CA GLU A 47 -14.72 -33.05 8.81
C GLU A 47 -14.50 -32.55 10.24
N GLU A 48 -14.15 -31.27 10.36
CA GLU A 48 -14.18 -30.53 11.63
C GLU A 48 -14.68 -29.09 11.38
N ALA A 49 -15.65 -28.94 10.49
CA ALA A 49 -16.33 -27.68 10.19
C ALA A 49 -17.86 -27.78 10.39
N ALA A 50 -18.32 -28.78 11.15
CA ALA A 50 -19.75 -29.08 11.36
C ALA A 50 -20.18 -29.14 12.84
N GLN A 51 -19.37 -28.61 13.78
CA GLN A 51 -19.81 -28.34 15.16
C GLN A 51 -19.36 -26.95 15.62
N GLY A 52 -19.82 -25.92 14.92
CA GLY A 52 -19.98 -24.61 15.55
C GLY A 52 -21.28 -24.65 16.34
N LYS A 53 -21.20 -24.94 17.65
CA LYS A 53 -22.28 -24.66 18.59
C LYS A 53 -22.82 -23.28 18.26
N VAL A 54 -24.10 -23.19 17.92
CA VAL A 54 -24.86 -21.95 18.07
C VAL A 54 -24.59 -21.50 19.49
N ALA A 55 -23.79 -20.44 19.63
CA ALA A 55 -23.64 -19.77 20.89
C ALA A 55 -25.06 -19.34 21.25
N GLU A 56 -25.65 -20.04 22.23
CA GLU A 56 -26.62 -19.45 23.11
C GLU A 56 -26.15 -18.03 23.37
N SER A 57 -27.06 -17.08 23.23
CA SER A 57 -26.85 -15.71 23.64
C SER A 57 -26.46 -15.71 25.11
N GLU A 58 -25.17 -15.91 25.39
CA GLU A 58 -24.56 -15.56 26.65
C GLU A 58 -24.82 -14.07 26.74
N ALA A 59 -25.82 -13.72 27.56
CA ALA A 59 -26.07 -12.34 27.92
C ALA A 59 -24.71 -11.76 28.28
N ALA A 60 -24.31 -10.71 27.56
CA ALA A 60 -22.98 -10.16 27.74
C ALA A 60 -22.85 -9.79 29.22
N GLN A 61 -21.84 -10.39 29.85
CA GLN A 61 -21.65 -10.37 31.29
C GLN A 61 -20.47 -9.47 31.62
N LYS A 62 -20.60 -8.79 32.75
CA LYS A 62 -19.49 -8.10 33.39
C LYS A 62 -18.45 -9.11 33.86
N PRO A 63 -17.21 -8.67 34.13
CA PRO A 63 -16.17 -9.54 34.68
C PRO A 63 -16.52 -10.14 36.07
N ASN A 64 -17.53 -9.62 36.77
CA ASN A 64 -18.06 -10.15 38.03
C ASN A 64 -19.23 -11.14 37.85
N GLY A 65 -19.63 -11.47 36.61
CA GLY A 65 -20.73 -12.39 36.30
C GLY A 65 -22.13 -11.76 36.31
N GLU A 66 -22.24 -10.46 36.57
CA GLU A 66 -23.52 -9.75 36.46
C GLU A 66 -23.89 -9.50 35.00
N THR A 67 -25.18 -9.55 34.67
CA THR A 67 -25.68 -9.17 33.36
C THR A 67 -25.51 -7.67 33.14
N LEU A 68 -25.05 -7.27 31.95
CA LEU A 68 -24.93 -5.85 31.58
C LEU A 68 -26.31 -5.17 31.54
N SER A 69 -26.35 -3.89 31.94
CA SER A 69 -27.53 -3.04 31.73
C SER A 69 -27.75 -2.76 30.24
N GLU A 70 -28.95 -2.32 29.86
CA GLU A 70 -29.25 -1.90 28.48
C GLU A 70 -28.29 -0.80 27.99
N GLU A 71 -27.88 0.13 28.85
CA GLU A 71 -26.92 1.18 28.50
C GLU A 71 -25.52 0.60 28.27
N GLU A 72 -25.08 -0.32 29.12
CA GLU A 72 -23.79 -0.99 28.98
C GLU A 72 -23.75 -1.91 27.75
N LEU A 73 -24.85 -2.55 27.39
CA LEU A 73 -24.98 -3.34 26.17
C LEU A 73 -24.82 -2.45 24.93
N ARG A 74 -25.46 -1.28 24.89
CA ARG A 74 -25.29 -0.32 23.79
C ARG A 74 -23.85 0.17 23.67
N GLN A 75 -23.22 0.49 24.79
CA GLN A 75 -21.81 0.88 24.79
C GLN A 75 -20.93 -0.26 24.25
N LEU A 76 -21.19 -1.50 24.67
CA LEU A 76 -20.46 -2.67 24.20
C LEU A 76 -20.62 -2.89 22.69
N GLU A 77 -21.84 -2.75 22.15
CA GLU A 77 -22.11 -2.84 20.71
C GLU A 77 -21.40 -1.74 19.91
N GLN A 78 -21.37 -0.52 20.44
CA GLN A 78 -20.65 0.59 19.84
C GLN A 78 -19.14 0.30 19.81
N LEU A 79 -18.54 -0.12 20.92
CA LEU A 79 -17.12 -0.45 21.00
C LEU A 79 -16.75 -1.59 20.03
N LYS A 80 -17.57 -2.64 19.95
CA LYS A 80 -17.39 -3.75 18.98
C LYS A 80 -17.44 -3.26 17.53
N THR A 81 -18.30 -2.29 17.24
CA THR A 81 -18.43 -1.73 15.90
C THR A 81 -17.19 -0.92 15.53
N ILE A 82 -16.78 0.02 16.40
CA ILE A 82 -15.57 0.83 16.23
C ILE A 82 -14.35 -0.07 16.07
N ASP A 83 -14.20 -1.08 16.93
CA ASP A 83 -13.09 -2.02 16.93
C ASP A 83 -12.95 -2.77 15.60
N ARG A 84 -14.06 -3.23 15.02
CA ARG A 84 -14.06 -3.84 13.69
C ARG A 84 -13.65 -2.83 12.62
N GLU A 85 -14.19 -1.62 12.66
CA GLU A 85 -13.90 -0.56 11.69
C GLU A 85 -12.43 -0.15 11.72
N VAL A 86 -11.87 0.10 12.91
CA VAL A 86 -10.46 0.44 13.11
C VAL A 86 -9.57 -0.67 12.59
N ARG A 87 -9.84 -1.94 12.93
CA ARG A 87 -9.01 -3.04 12.40
C ARG A 87 -9.11 -3.19 10.89
N GLN A 88 -10.29 -3.01 10.31
CA GLN A 88 -10.46 -3.03 8.85
C GLN A 88 -9.73 -1.87 8.18
N HIS A 89 -9.74 -0.69 8.80
CA HIS A 89 -9.01 0.50 8.35
C HIS A 89 -7.50 0.22 8.31
N GLU A 90 -6.93 -0.24 9.43
CA GLU A 90 -5.49 -0.56 9.49
C GLU A 90 -5.11 -1.71 8.55
N LEU A 91 -5.95 -2.74 8.45
CA LEU A 91 -5.71 -3.86 7.56
C LEU A 91 -5.66 -3.41 6.09
N ALA A 92 -6.52 -2.48 5.69
CA ALA A 92 -6.51 -1.93 4.33
C ALA A 92 -5.17 -1.26 4.00
N HIS A 93 -4.63 -0.45 4.92
CA HIS A 93 -3.30 0.11 4.76
C HIS A 93 -2.23 -0.97 4.60
N GLN A 94 -2.23 -2.00 5.46
CA GLN A 94 -1.22 -3.06 5.43
C GLN A 94 -1.23 -3.85 4.13
N ILE A 95 -2.41 -4.31 3.69
CA ILE A 95 -2.57 -5.10 2.47
C ILE A 95 -2.11 -4.29 1.26
N ALA A 96 -2.52 -3.02 1.18
CA ALA A 96 -2.16 -2.17 0.06
C ALA A 96 -0.71 -1.67 0.09
N GLY A 97 -0.05 -1.61 1.25
CA GLY A 97 1.35 -1.18 1.34
C GLY A 97 2.38 -2.31 1.23
N GLY A 98 1.99 -3.55 1.53
CA GLY A 98 2.87 -4.71 1.43
C GLY A 98 4.16 -4.52 2.24
N GLN A 99 5.30 -4.54 1.55
CA GLN A 99 6.62 -4.39 2.19
C GLN A 99 6.96 -2.97 2.66
N TYR A 100 6.21 -1.94 2.24
CA TYR A 100 6.46 -0.55 2.61
C TYR A 100 5.60 -0.09 3.79
N THR A 101 4.82 -0.99 4.38
CA THR A 101 4.06 -0.76 5.60
C THR A 101 4.67 -1.56 6.75
N GLY A 102 4.62 -0.98 7.95
CA GLY A 102 4.94 -1.68 9.18
C GLY A 102 3.73 -2.37 9.80
N VAL A 103 3.92 -2.85 11.03
CA VAL A 103 2.86 -3.47 11.82
C VAL A 103 1.89 -2.41 12.33
N ALA A 104 0.58 -2.69 12.24
CA ALA A 104 -0.46 -1.84 12.80
C ALA A 104 -0.28 -1.71 14.32
N SER A 105 -0.45 -0.49 14.83
CA SER A 105 -0.51 -0.19 16.25
C SER A 105 -1.92 0.25 16.60
N TYR A 106 -2.40 -0.13 17.78
CA TYR A 106 -3.77 0.16 18.22
C TYR A 106 -3.78 0.83 19.58
N GLU A 107 -4.73 1.74 19.78
CA GLU A 107 -5.12 2.25 21.09
C GLU A 107 -6.42 1.58 21.51
N TYR A 108 -6.50 1.21 22.78
CA TYR A 108 -7.58 0.38 23.29
C TYR A 108 -8.39 1.09 24.36
N GLU A 109 -9.70 0.88 24.34
CA GLU A 109 -10.63 1.21 25.41
C GLU A 109 -11.13 -0.08 26.07
N ARG A 110 -11.36 -0.03 27.38
CA ARG A 110 -11.90 -1.16 28.13
C ARG A 110 -13.43 -1.09 28.12
N GLY A 111 -14.08 -2.12 27.60
CA GLY A 111 -15.53 -2.27 27.60
C GLY A 111 -16.10 -2.67 28.97
N PRO A 112 -17.43 -2.57 29.14
CA PRO A 112 -18.11 -2.93 30.40
C PRO A 112 -18.12 -4.45 30.65
N ASP A 113 -17.86 -5.25 29.62
CA ASP A 113 -17.55 -6.69 29.68
C ASP A 113 -16.11 -6.97 30.17
N GLY A 114 -15.30 -5.93 30.36
CA GLY A 114 -13.92 -6.01 30.81
C GLY A 114 -12.89 -6.27 29.71
N GLN A 115 -13.31 -6.44 28.46
CA GLN A 115 -12.44 -6.68 27.30
C GLN A 115 -11.86 -5.39 26.72
N HIS A 116 -10.83 -5.50 25.89
CA HIS A 116 -10.20 -4.35 25.22
C HIS A 116 -10.63 -4.27 23.75
N TYR A 117 -11.09 -3.08 23.35
CA TYR A 117 -11.57 -2.77 22.01
C TYR A 117 -10.70 -1.68 21.40
N ALA A 118 -10.24 -1.85 20.17
CA ALA A 118 -9.43 -0.88 19.45
C ALA A 118 -10.29 0.32 19.06
N VAL A 119 -9.96 1.51 19.56
CA VAL A 119 -10.70 2.75 19.28
C VAL A 119 -9.93 3.69 18.36
N ALA A 120 -8.62 3.47 18.23
CA ALA A 120 -7.79 4.11 17.22
C ALA A 120 -6.70 3.15 16.75
N GLY A 121 -6.19 3.40 15.55
CA GLY A 121 -5.13 2.62 14.94
C GLY A 121 -4.21 3.50 14.08
N GLN A 122 -3.02 2.99 13.80
CA GLN A 122 -2.17 3.52 12.74
C GLN A 122 -1.24 2.45 12.17
N VAL A 123 -0.98 2.54 10.87
CA VAL A 123 0.05 1.77 10.17
C VAL A 123 1.15 2.71 9.70
N PRO A 124 2.41 2.53 10.14
CA PRO A 124 3.51 3.34 9.62
C PRO A 124 3.78 2.96 8.16
N ILE A 125 3.94 3.97 7.29
CA ILE A 125 4.23 3.82 5.86
C ILE A 125 5.60 4.43 5.58
N ASP A 126 6.51 3.68 4.95
CA ASP A 126 7.79 4.17 4.47
C ASP A 126 7.63 4.84 3.10
N TYR A 127 7.54 6.17 3.11
CA TYR A 127 7.41 7.01 1.92
C TYR A 127 8.73 7.66 1.48
N GLY A 128 9.89 7.18 1.97
CA GLY A 128 11.20 7.67 1.52
C GLY A 128 11.54 7.22 0.09
N PRO A 129 12.18 8.07 -0.73
CA PRO A 129 12.66 7.67 -2.06
C PRO A 129 13.77 6.62 -1.96
N VAL A 130 14.02 5.87 -3.04
CA VAL A 130 15.14 4.93 -3.16
C VAL A 130 16.34 5.69 -3.73
N PRO A 131 17.43 5.91 -2.95
CA PRO A 131 18.55 6.74 -3.40
C PRO A 131 19.20 6.19 -4.67
N GLY A 132 19.41 7.06 -5.66
CA GLY A 132 20.11 6.72 -6.90
C GLY A 132 19.32 5.84 -7.88
N ASP A 133 18.10 5.42 -7.53
CA ASP A 133 17.26 4.60 -8.41
C ASP A 133 15.86 5.25 -8.60
N PRO A 134 15.71 6.09 -9.64
CA PRO A 134 14.41 6.69 -9.93
C PRO A 134 13.36 5.64 -10.35
N ARG A 135 13.77 4.51 -10.94
CA ARG A 135 12.83 3.45 -11.34
C ARG A 135 12.24 2.74 -10.13
N ALA A 136 13.09 2.37 -9.17
CA ALA A 136 12.65 1.80 -7.91
C ALA A 136 11.80 2.81 -7.10
N THR A 137 12.18 4.09 -7.11
CA THR A 137 11.41 5.15 -6.44
C THR A 137 10.01 5.29 -7.01
N ILE A 138 9.84 5.27 -8.34
CA ILE A 138 8.51 5.34 -8.97
C ILE A 138 7.62 4.18 -8.50
N GLY A 139 8.13 2.94 -8.54
CA GLY A 139 7.38 1.77 -8.09
C GLY A 139 7.03 1.83 -6.60
N LYS A 140 7.99 2.21 -5.75
CA LYS A 140 7.76 2.39 -4.30
C LYS A 140 6.71 3.46 -4.03
N MET A 141 6.82 4.64 -4.65
CA MET A 141 5.89 5.74 -4.41
C MET A 141 4.48 5.43 -4.89
N GLN A 142 4.31 4.68 -5.99
CA GLN A 142 2.99 4.21 -6.42
C GLN A 142 2.35 3.29 -5.36
N GLN A 143 3.12 2.34 -4.82
CA GLN A 143 2.63 1.46 -3.76
C GLN A 143 2.27 2.25 -2.49
N VAL A 144 3.12 3.21 -2.09
CA VAL A 144 2.90 4.07 -0.93
C VAL A 144 1.63 4.92 -1.08
N ILE A 145 1.40 5.51 -2.25
CA ILE A 145 0.17 6.27 -2.54
C ILE A 145 -1.05 5.35 -2.44
N SER A 146 -0.96 4.14 -3.00
CA SER A 146 -2.02 3.14 -2.89
C SER A 146 -2.29 2.76 -1.44
N ALA A 147 -1.25 2.55 -0.64
CA ALA A 147 -1.35 2.19 0.77
C ALA A 147 -2.04 3.29 1.58
N ALA A 148 -1.59 4.53 1.44
CA ALA A 148 -2.13 5.67 2.17
C ALA A 148 -3.61 5.94 1.82
N LEU A 149 -4.03 5.68 0.59
CA LEU A 149 -5.40 5.92 0.14
C LEU A 149 -6.27 4.65 0.12
N ALA A 150 -5.81 3.55 0.71
CA ALA A 150 -6.49 2.26 0.65
C ALA A 150 -7.80 2.18 1.45
N PRO A 151 -7.90 2.74 2.67
CA PRO A 151 -9.18 2.74 3.40
C PRO A 151 -10.24 3.54 2.66
N ALA A 152 -11.51 3.22 2.91
CA ALA A 152 -12.64 3.93 2.31
C ALA A 152 -12.73 5.42 2.73
N ASP A 153 -12.27 5.72 3.95
CA ASP A 153 -12.17 7.07 4.50
C ASP A 153 -10.75 7.30 5.06
N PRO A 154 -9.75 7.65 4.22
CA PRO A 154 -8.39 7.90 4.67
C PRO A 154 -8.31 9.09 5.63
N SER A 155 -7.42 9.03 6.62
CA SER A 155 -7.24 10.16 7.54
C SER A 155 -6.52 11.35 6.87
N PRO A 156 -6.59 12.56 7.45
CA PRO A 156 -5.80 13.69 6.98
C PRO A 156 -4.29 13.42 6.94
N LYS A 157 -3.77 12.57 7.82
CA LYS A 157 -2.35 12.16 7.85
C LYS A 157 -2.03 11.30 6.63
N ASP A 158 -2.91 10.40 6.24
CA ASP A 158 -2.68 9.53 5.07
C ASP A 158 -2.73 10.33 3.78
N HIS A 159 -3.62 11.32 3.69
CA HIS A 159 -3.62 12.28 2.59
C HIS A 159 -2.29 13.05 2.48
N GLN A 160 -1.68 13.44 3.60
CA GLN A 160 -0.37 14.09 3.60
C GLN A 160 0.72 13.14 3.10
N VAL A 161 0.75 11.89 3.58
CA VAL A 161 1.69 10.87 3.11
C VAL A 161 1.55 10.66 1.59
N ALA A 162 0.32 10.52 1.09
CA ALA A 162 0.05 10.38 -0.33
C ALA A 162 0.49 11.60 -1.14
N ALA A 163 0.30 12.83 -0.61
CA ALA A 163 0.74 14.05 -1.26
C ALA A 163 2.27 14.13 -1.35
N THR A 164 2.98 13.81 -0.28
CA THR A 164 4.46 13.75 -0.26
C THR A 164 4.98 12.68 -1.21
N ALA A 165 4.39 11.48 -1.21
CA ALA A 165 4.78 10.40 -2.11
C ALA A 165 4.57 10.76 -3.59
N ARG A 166 3.51 11.52 -3.92
CA ARG A 166 3.30 12.07 -5.27
C ARG A 166 4.39 13.06 -5.67
N GLN A 167 4.89 13.87 -4.75
CA GLN A 167 6.01 14.79 -5.04
C GLN A 167 7.26 13.99 -5.41
N TYR A 168 7.62 12.98 -4.63
CA TYR A 168 8.76 12.11 -4.93
C TYR A 168 8.57 11.32 -6.23
N LEU A 169 7.35 10.87 -6.52
CA LEU A 169 7.01 10.21 -7.78
C LEU A 169 7.32 11.12 -8.99
N LEU A 170 6.89 12.38 -8.93
CA LEU A 170 7.12 13.34 -10.01
C LEU A 170 8.61 13.66 -10.19
N THR A 171 9.34 13.80 -9.08
CA THR A 171 10.80 14.00 -9.11
C THR A 171 11.51 12.81 -9.75
N ALA A 172 11.17 11.59 -9.34
CA ALA A 172 11.78 10.38 -9.91
C ALA A 172 11.46 10.20 -11.40
N GLN A 173 10.26 10.57 -11.84
CA GLN A 173 9.90 10.59 -13.27
C GLN A 173 10.76 11.57 -14.07
N LEU A 174 11.01 12.77 -13.54
CA LEU A 174 11.88 13.76 -14.17
C LEU A 174 13.32 13.25 -14.26
N GLU A 175 13.87 12.69 -13.17
CA GLU A 175 15.20 12.11 -13.14
C GLU A 175 15.36 10.97 -14.14
N MET A 176 14.37 10.07 -14.24
CA MET A 176 14.37 8.99 -15.23
C MET A 176 14.43 9.50 -16.67
N ALA A 177 13.68 10.58 -16.99
CA ALA A 177 13.72 11.19 -18.30
C ALA A 177 15.08 11.84 -18.61
N GLN A 178 15.70 12.48 -17.62
CA GLN A 178 17.05 13.05 -17.76
C GLN A 178 18.11 11.97 -17.99
N GLN A 179 18.04 10.86 -17.24
CA GLN A 179 18.95 9.72 -17.42
C GLN A 179 18.83 9.10 -18.81
N ALA A 180 17.62 8.98 -19.36
CA ALA A 180 17.41 8.50 -20.72
C ALA A 180 18.08 9.42 -21.76
N ASN A 181 17.92 10.74 -21.63
CA ASN A 181 18.54 11.71 -22.53
C ASN A 181 20.08 11.70 -22.45
N GLN A 182 20.64 11.53 -21.25
CA GLN A 182 22.09 11.43 -21.06
C GLN A 182 22.66 10.18 -21.76
N ARG A 183 22.01 9.02 -21.60
CA ARG A 183 22.41 7.76 -22.28
C ARG A 183 22.40 7.89 -23.80
N HIS A 184 21.35 8.50 -24.37
CA HIS A 184 21.27 8.75 -25.80
C HIS A 184 22.33 9.73 -26.32
N SER A 185 22.82 10.65 -25.48
CA SER A 185 23.87 11.60 -25.85
C SER A 185 25.26 10.96 -25.80
N THR A 186 25.52 10.08 -24.83
CA THR A 186 26.79 9.34 -24.72
C THR A 186 26.95 8.30 -25.83
N GLU A 187 25.89 7.60 -26.23
CA GLU A 187 25.94 6.62 -27.34
C GLU A 187 26.19 7.26 -28.71
N ARG A 188 25.84 8.54 -28.89
CA ARG A 188 26.13 9.28 -30.14
C ARG A 188 27.58 9.79 -30.25
N THR A 189 28.37 9.71 -29.19
CA THR A 189 29.71 10.34 -29.12
C THR A 189 30.85 9.31 -29.10
N GLU A 190 30.62 8.07 -29.53
CA GLU A 190 31.71 7.10 -29.79
C GLU A 190 32.19 7.24 -31.25
N PRO A 191 33.30 7.98 -31.53
CA PRO A 191 33.94 7.92 -32.83
C PRO A 191 34.69 6.59 -32.95
N ASN A 192 34.31 5.81 -33.94
CA ASN A 192 35.14 4.76 -34.52
C ASN A 192 36.51 5.38 -34.88
N THR A 193 37.49 5.24 -33.99
CA THR A 193 38.84 5.77 -34.16
C THR A 193 39.78 4.60 -34.34
N THR A 194 39.77 4.03 -35.54
CA THR A 194 40.97 3.39 -36.08
C THR A 194 41.68 4.43 -36.96
N GLU A 195 42.96 4.62 -36.68
CA GLU A 195 43.95 5.40 -37.44
C GLU A 195 44.06 6.92 -37.19
N GLY A 196 45.04 7.27 -36.35
CA GLY A 196 46.16 8.12 -36.77
C GLY A 196 45.95 9.63 -36.78
N THR A 197 46.50 10.33 -35.79
CA THR A 197 47.72 11.16 -35.96
C THR A 197 48.06 11.89 -34.66
N ARG A 198 49.35 11.82 -34.30
CA ARG A 198 50.02 12.55 -33.22
C ARG A 198 49.79 14.07 -33.31
N ALA A 199 49.39 14.70 -32.21
CA ALA A 199 49.92 16.01 -31.82
C ALA A 199 49.66 16.26 -30.34
N ARG A 200 50.76 16.37 -29.59
CA ARG A 200 50.79 16.76 -28.18
C ARG A 200 50.69 18.28 -28.10
N ILE A 201 49.87 18.84 -27.22
CA ILE A 201 50.21 20.06 -26.45
C ILE A 201 49.58 19.94 -25.05
N ALA A 202 50.44 20.11 -24.05
CA ALA A 202 50.13 20.10 -22.63
C ALA A 202 49.78 21.52 -22.13
N ALA A 203 48.78 21.61 -21.26
CA ALA A 203 48.48 22.66 -20.28
C ALA A 203 47.09 22.31 -19.70
N ASP A 204 46.71 22.51 -18.45
CA ASP A 204 47.36 22.86 -17.21
C ASP A 204 46.32 22.54 -16.13
N SER A 205 46.81 21.97 -15.04
CA SER A 205 46.24 21.69 -13.72
C SER A 205 45.11 22.62 -13.27
N GLY A 206 43.98 22.05 -12.85
CA GLY A 206 42.89 22.77 -12.19
C GLY A 206 41.87 21.81 -11.59
N THR A 207 42.28 21.01 -10.61
CA THR A 207 41.38 20.15 -9.84
C THR A 207 40.50 21.03 -8.95
N LEU A 208 39.32 21.38 -9.44
CA LEU A 208 38.21 21.84 -8.61
C LEU A 208 37.46 20.60 -8.14
N GLU A 209 37.61 20.33 -6.85
CA GLU A 209 36.85 19.34 -6.10
C GLU A 209 35.37 19.72 -6.18
N SER A 210 34.62 19.03 -7.06
CA SER A 210 33.17 19.17 -7.12
C SER A 210 32.59 18.73 -5.78
N PRO A 211 31.82 19.58 -5.08
CA PRO A 211 31.09 19.13 -3.89
C PRO A 211 30.15 17.98 -4.28
N PRO A 212 29.79 17.08 -3.35
CA PRO A 212 28.81 16.03 -3.65
C PRO A 212 27.54 16.71 -4.15
N GLU A 213 27.12 16.41 -5.39
CA GLU A 213 25.83 16.86 -5.88
C GLU A 213 24.77 16.32 -4.91
N LEU A 214 24.19 17.23 -4.13
CA LEU A 214 23.02 16.92 -3.34
C LEU A 214 21.99 16.35 -4.31
N THR A 215 21.55 15.13 -4.03
CA THR A 215 20.55 14.50 -4.86
C THR A 215 19.30 15.38 -4.81
N GLN A 216 18.50 15.44 -5.88
CA GLN A 216 17.31 16.30 -5.90
C GLN A 216 16.34 15.96 -4.74
N TYR A 217 16.43 14.73 -4.21
CA TYR A 217 15.77 14.29 -2.98
C TYR A 217 16.17 15.08 -1.73
N ASP A 218 17.45 15.47 -1.57
CA ASP A 218 17.94 16.23 -0.41
C ASP A 218 17.35 17.64 -0.38
N ILE A 219 17.10 18.23 -1.56
CA ILE A 219 16.49 19.56 -1.69
C ILE A 219 15.03 19.52 -1.21
N ILE A 220 14.27 18.50 -1.61
CA ILE A 220 12.87 18.34 -1.19
C ILE A 220 12.78 17.93 0.28
N ALA A 221 13.63 17.01 0.75
CA ALA A 221 13.70 16.60 2.15
C ALA A 221 14.01 17.79 3.07
N ARG A 222 14.93 18.68 2.65
CA ARG A 222 15.27 19.91 3.39
C ARG A 222 14.15 20.96 3.35
N ALA A 223 13.46 21.11 2.23
CA ALA A 223 12.32 22.02 2.13
C ALA A 223 11.16 21.60 3.04
N VAL A 224 10.89 20.30 3.17
CA VAL A 224 9.84 19.76 4.06
C VAL A 224 10.21 19.90 5.54
N GLN A 225 11.49 19.75 5.91
CA GLN A 225 11.93 19.95 7.30
C GLN A 225 11.97 21.44 7.71
N SER A 226 12.22 22.35 6.76
CA SER A 226 12.31 23.79 7.04
C SER A 226 10.96 24.44 7.34
N THR A 227 9.83 23.85 6.94
CA THR A 227 8.49 24.44 7.16
C THR A 227 7.87 24.08 8.52
N GLY A 228 8.51 23.22 9.32
CA GLY A 228 8.08 22.83 10.67
C GLY A 228 8.82 23.53 11.84
N GLY A 229 9.78 24.43 11.55
CA GLY A 229 10.66 25.03 12.55
C GLY A 229 10.13 26.33 13.16
N LYS A 230 9.59 26.22 14.38
CA LYS A 230 9.25 27.27 15.36
C LYS A 230 9.92 28.64 15.13
N SER A 231 9.13 29.64 14.76
CA SER A 231 9.47 31.07 14.91
C SER A 231 9.42 31.47 16.39
N THR A 232 10.49 31.27 17.15
CA THR A 232 10.72 32.02 18.39
C THR A 232 11.48 33.30 18.04
N LEU A 233 10.75 34.38 17.74
CA LEU A 233 11.32 35.72 17.76
C LEU A 233 11.64 36.08 19.22
N SER A 234 12.90 35.87 19.61
CA SER A 234 13.48 36.45 20.81
C SER A 234 13.73 37.93 20.54
N GLY A 235 12.94 38.80 21.19
CA GLY A 235 13.19 40.23 21.25
C GLY A 235 14.51 40.50 21.96
N ARG A 236 15.41 41.22 21.29
CA ARG A 236 16.60 41.84 21.91
C ARG A 236 16.33 43.32 22.13
N ALA A 237 16.49 43.69 23.41
CA ALA A 237 16.96 44.94 24.01
C ALA A 237 16.71 46.26 23.27
#